data_AF-A0A2W7RCN3-F1
#
_entry.id   AF-A0A2W7RCN3-F1
#
_cell.length_a   1.000
_cell.length_b   1.000
_cell.length_c   1.000
_cell.angle_alpha   90.00
_cell.angle_beta   90.00
_cell.angle_gamma   90.00
#
_symmetry.space_group_name_H-M   'P 1'
#
loop_
_entity.id
_entity.type
_entity.pdbx_description
1 polymer ?
#
loop_
_entity_poly.entity_id
_entity_poly.type
_entity_poly.pdbx_seq_one_letter_code
_entity_poly.pdbx_strand_id
1 'polypeptide(L)'
;MKTIKLMAVVCLACFASSCELGNTEIVPNDEHLLINKEENIVKLILDDPLTEKYFNSLNAVFQIRELKKNTSDNNNLRITDFNSLEEFKEFVYDNFENPEETYQTIYNSASLGQEIRGKFPDIDKLSPEDFEKIVNQISFSIENVSYENAKRGQCEDQLSSDLQTCRDGALVAAAGCGLLTPTLLGALGCGGIVYLAELVCIDDADRSYGICKIYEIQ
;
A
#
# COMPACT_ATOMS: atom_id res chain seq x y z
N MET A 1 1.38 -19.19 -14.62
CA MET A 1 1.70 -19.01 -13.18
C MET A 1 3.11 -18.44 -12.93
N LYS A 2 3.59 -17.44 -13.71
CA LYS A 2 4.88 -16.75 -13.43
C LYS A 2 4.73 -15.25 -13.14
N THR A 3 3.60 -14.66 -13.51
CA THR A 3 3.35 -13.21 -13.47
C THR A 3 3.05 -12.68 -12.06
N ILE A 4 2.36 -13.47 -11.22
CA ILE A 4 2.02 -13.10 -9.83
C ILE A 4 3.29 -12.94 -8.98
N LYS A 5 4.28 -13.82 -9.19
CA LYS A 5 5.57 -13.79 -8.47
C LYS A 5 6.40 -12.54 -8.78
N LEU A 6 6.33 -12.03 -10.01
CA LEU A 6 7.09 -10.83 -10.39
C LEU A 6 6.45 -9.57 -9.81
N MET A 7 5.11 -9.47 -9.86
CA MET A 7 4.37 -8.32 -9.31
C MET A 7 4.48 -8.23 -7.78
N ALA A 8 4.34 -9.34 -7.06
CA ALA A 8 4.49 -9.34 -5.60
C ALA A 8 5.91 -8.93 -5.17
N VAL A 9 6.94 -9.35 -5.91
CA VAL A 9 8.34 -8.95 -5.65
C VAL A 9 8.56 -7.47 -5.96
N VAL A 10 7.94 -6.91 -7.00
CA VAL A 10 8.02 -5.47 -7.30
C VAL A 10 7.28 -4.64 -6.25
N CYS A 11 6.08 -5.05 -5.84
CA CYS A 11 5.33 -4.37 -4.78
C CYS A 11 6.03 -4.46 -3.41
N LEU A 12 6.62 -5.60 -3.07
CA LEU A 12 7.45 -5.76 -1.87
C LEU A 12 8.77 -4.99 -1.95
N ALA A 13 9.36 -4.84 -3.15
CA ALA A 13 10.56 -4.03 -3.35
C ALA A 13 10.27 -2.53 -3.22
N CYS A 14 9.14 -2.06 -3.77
CA CYS A 14 8.64 -0.70 -3.53
C CYS A 14 8.38 -0.47 -2.04
N PHE A 15 7.72 -1.42 -1.36
CA PHE A 15 7.46 -1.36 0.07
C PHE A 15 8.77 -1.32 0.90
N ALA A 16 9.72 -2.21 0.59
CA ALA A 16 11.03 -2.22 1.25
C ALA A 16 11.82 -0.93 1.01
N SER A 17 11.79 -0.38 -0.21
CA SER A 17 12.45 0.89 -0.50
C SER A 17 11.84 2.07 0.26
N SER A 18 10.51 2.09 0.44
CA SER A 18 9.83 3.12 1.23
C SER A 18 10.16 3.01 2.71
N CYS A 19 10.31 1.80 3.25
CA CYS A 19 10.73 1.58 4.64
C CYS A 19 12.22 1.90 4.88
N GLU A 20 13.08 1.87 3.86
CA GLU A 20 14.52 2.17 3.95
C GLU A 20 14.87 3.64 3.63
N LEU A 21 13.92 4.47 3.19
CA LEU A 21 14.18 5.85 2.73
C LEU A 21 14.27 6.88 3.86
N GLY A 22 15.21 6.65 4.77
CA GLY A 22 15.91 7.72 5.47
C GLY A 22 17.13 8.15 4.65
N ASN A 23 17.02 9.25 3.91
CA ASN A 23 18.06 9.94 3.14
C ASN A 23 18.58 9.24 1.86
N THR A 24 18.15 9.74 0.70
CA THR A 24 19.08 10.08 -0.40
C THR A 24 18.44 11.07 -1.37
N GLU A 25 18.98 12.29 -1.44
CA GLU A 25 18.85 13.17 -2.61
C GLU A 25 19.57 12.51 -3.80
N ILE A 26 18.89 12.41 -4.95
CA ILE A 26 19.57 12.27 -6.24
C ILE A 26 18.84 13.12 -7.30
N VAL A 27 19.55 14.13 -7.82
CA VAL A 27 19.32 14.82 -9.11
C VAL A 27 20.50 14.37 -10.00
N PRO A 28 20.33 13.89 -11.25
CA PRO A 28 20.24 14.83 -12.40
C PRO A 28 19.52 14.37 -13.70
N ASN A 29 18.86 15.37 -14.30
CA ASN A 29 18.94 15.91 -15.68
C ASN A 29 18.81 15.05 -16.96
N ASP A 30 17.89 15.56 -17.82
CA ASP A 30 17.78 15.55 -19.29
C ASP A 30 17.72 14.23 -20.09
N GLU A 31 16.52 13.91 -20.62
CA GLU A 31 16.37 13.62 -22.06
C GLU A 31 14.96 13.91 -22.58
N HIS A 32 14.92 14.55 -23.75
CA HIS A 32 13.77 15.13 -24.41
C HIS A 32 12.92 14.09 -25.19
N LEU A 33 11.63 14.44 -25.38
CA LEU A 33 10.81 14.15 -26.58
C LEU A 33 10.16 12.75 -26.74
N LEU A 34 9.35 12.32 -25.77
CA LEU A 34 8.16 11.44 -25.98
C LEU A 34 6.89 11.97 -25.29
N ILE A 35 6.87 13.26 -24.98
CA ILE A 35 5.78 13.97 -24.31
C ILE A 35 4.62 14.17 -25.30
N ASN A 36 3.62 13.27 -25.32
CA ASN A 36 2.25 13.64 -25.70
C ASN A 36 1.18 12.54 -25.52
N LYS A 37 1.56 11.27 -25.31
CA LYS A 37 0.56 10.18 -25.20
C LYS A 37 0.44 9.59 -23.80
N GLU A 38 1.56 9.41 -23.12
CA GLU A 38 1.61 8.83 -21.76
C GLU A 38 1.14 9.83 -20.69
N GLU A 39 1.56 11.10 -20.74
CA GLU A 39 1.03 12.17 -19.88
C GLU A 39 -0.49 12.34 -20.01
N ASN A 40 -1.03 12.13 -21.22
CA ASN A 40 -2.46 12.22 -21.47
C ASN A 40 -3.21 11.06 -20.77
N ILE A 41 -2.66 9.85 -20.78
CA ILE A 41 -3.26 8.68 -20.11
C ILE A 41 -3.19 8.83 -18.58
N VAL A 42 -2.06 9.27 -18.03
CA VAL A 42 -1.92 9.54 -16.59
C VAL A 42 -2.98 10.52 -16.12
N LYS A 43 -3.12 11.64 -16.85
CA LYS A 43 -4.14 12.65 -16.54
C LYS A 43 -5.57 12.11 -16.66
N LEU A 44 -5.86 11.35 -17.72
CA LEU A 44 -7.18 10.73 -17.91
C LEU A 44 -7.54 9.75 -16.79
N ILE A 45 -6.56 9.00 -16.27
CA ILE A 45 -6.76 8.12 -15.12
C ILE A 45 -7.05 8.98 -13.88
N LEU A 46 -6.21 9.97 -13.58
CA LEU A 46 -6.35 10.81 -12.38
C LEU A 46 -7.65 11.64 -12.37
N ASP A 47 -8.09 12.14 -13.51
CA ASP A 47 -9.33 12.92 -13.66
C ASP A 47 -10.59 12.03 -13.60
N ASP A 48 -10.45 10.69 -13.56
CA ASP A 48 -11.60 9.79 -13.58
C ASP A 48 -12.27 9.66 -12.20
N PRO A 49 -13.61 9.76 -12.12
CA PRO A 49 -14.32 9.59 -10.83
C PRO A 49 -14.14 8.21 -10.18
N LEU A 50 -13.79 7.17 -10.94
CA LEU A 50 -13.48 5.85 -10.36
C LEU A 50 -12.18 5.88 -9.58
N THR A 51 -11.23 6.71 -10.00
CA THR A 51 -9.91 6.84 -9.39
C THR A 51 -10.00 7.41 -7.98
N GLU A 52 -10.78 8.48 -7.79
CA GLU A 52 -11.11 9.01 -6.46
C GLU A 52 -11.82 7.97 -5.58
N LYS A 53 -12.80 7.25 -6.12
CA LYS A 53 -13.52 6.19 -5.37
C LYS A 53 -12.59 5.05 -4.95
N TYR A 54 -11.71 4.63 -5.84
CA TYR A 54 -10.74 3.58 -5.56
C TYR A 54 -9.79 3.99 -4.44
N PHE A 55 -9.29 5.23 -4.46
CA PHE A 55 -8.37 5.73 -3.44
C PHE A 55 -9.05 5.91 -2.08
N ASN A 56 -10.29 6.41 -2.06
CA ASN A 56 -11.08 6.43 -0.83
C ASN A 56 -11.32 5.02 -0.27
N SER A 57 -11.56 4.03 -1.16
CA SER A 57 -11.71 2.64 -0.76
C SER A 57 -10.41 2.01 -0.25
N LEU A 58 -9.25 2.35 -0.83
CA LEU A 58 -7.94 1.91 -0.34
C LEU A 58 -7.68 2.45 1.07
N ASN A 59 -7.97 3.73 1.31
CA ASN A 59 -7.81 4.32 2.64
C ASN A 59 -8.66 3.58 3.69
N ALA A 60 -9.88 3.14 3.35
CA ALA A 60 -10.71 2.33 4.23
C ALA A 60 -10.08 0.97 4.56
N VAL A 61 -9.37 0.34 3.61
CA VAL A 61 -8.60 -0.91 3.85
C VAL A 61 -7.47 -0.71 4.86
N PHE A 62 -6.87 0.47 4.91
CA PHE A 62 -5.85 0.78 5.91
C PHE A 62 -6.44 1.13 7.28
N GLN A 63 -7.70 1.55 7.35
CA GLN A 63 -8.40 1.84 8.62
C GLN A 63 -8.91 0.58 9.33
N ILE A 64 -9.22 -0.50 8.60
CA ILE A 64 -9.65 -1.79 9.20
C ILE A 64 -8.51 -2.51 9.94
N ARG A 65 -7.31 -1.93 10.01
CA ARG A 65 -6.15 -2.46 10.75
C ARG A 65 -6.40 -2.72 12.22
N GLU A 66 -7.21 -1.86 12.84
CA GLU A 66 -7.56 -1.92 14.26
C GLU A 66 -8.44 -3.14 14.57
N LEU A 67 -8.93 -3.85 13.54
CA LEU A 67 -9.80 -5.02 13.66
C LEU A 67 -9.04 -6.36 13.57
N LYS A 68 -7.70 -6.34 13.50
CA LYS A 68 -6.91 -7.59 13.53
C LYS A 68 -7.03 -8.25 14.89
N LYS A 69 -7.25 -9.57 14.91
CA LYS A 69 -7.29 -10.34 16.16
C LYS A 69 -5.92 -10.30 16.86
N ASN A 70 -5.92 -9.98 18.15
CA ASN A 70 -4.73 -9.96 19.02
C ASN A 70 -4.00 -11.31 19.16
N THR A 71 -4.54 -12.40 18.61
CA THR A 71 -3.97 -13.76 18.67
C THR A 71 -3.22 -14.20 17.41
N SER A 72 -3.20 -13.40 16.34
CA SER A 72 -2.43 -13.75 15.15
C SER A 72 -0.94 -13.55 15.38
N ASP A 73 -0.21 -14.66 15.53
CA ASP A 73 1.25 -14.67 15.58
C ASP A 73 1.81 -14.10 14.28
N ASN A 74 2.39 -12.90 14.33
CA ASN A 74 2.90 -12.18 13.17
C ASN A 74 3.94 -13.00 12.38
N ASN A 75 4.62 -13.93 13.06
CA ASN A 75 5.64 -14.79 12.47
C ASN A 75 5.07 -15.88 11.53
N ASN A 76 3.79 -16.24 11.67
CA ASN A 76 3.11 -17.21 10.81
C ASN A 76 2.46 -16.59 9.57
N LEU A 77 2.56 -15.26 9.39
CA LEU A 77 2.05 -14.53 8.22
C LEU A 77 3.00 -14.62 7.00
N ARG A 78 3.98 -15.53 7.03
CA ARG A 78 4.88 -15.81 5.90
C ARG A 78 4.14 -16.50 4.75
N ILE A 79 3.45 -15.67 3.97
CA ILE A 79 3.12 -15.77 2.54
C ILE A 79 2.85 -17.19 2.03
N THR A 80 1.58 -17.58 2.03
CA THR A 80 1.05 -18.49 1.03
C THR A 80 0.42 -17.66 -0.08
N ASP A 81 0.89 -17.82 -1.32
CA ASP A 81 0.17 -17.37 -2.50
C ASP A 81 -1.28 -17.89 -2.41
N PHE A 82 -2.28 -17.01 -2.46
CA PHE A 82 -3.68 -17.45 -2.48
C PHE A 82 -3.99 -18.10 -3.83
N ASN A 83 -4.43 -19.35 -3.81
CA ASN A 83 -4.78 -20.12 -5.00
C ASN A 83 -6.24 -19.91 -5.42
N SER A 84 -7.07 -19.31 -4.55
CA SER A 84 -8.48 -19.03 -4.80
C SER A 84 -9.00 -17.84 -3.98
N LEU A 85 -10.16 -17.31 -4.38
CA LEU A 85 -10.87 -16.29 -3.61
C LEU A 85 -11.35 -16.83 -2.26
N GLU A 86 -11.81 -18.08 -2.22
CA GLU A 86 -12.15 -18.80 -0.99
C GLU A 86 -10.98 -18.85 -0.01
N GLU A 87 -9.77 -19.20 -0.47
CA GLU A 87 -8.58 -19.25 0.40
C GLU A 87 -8.23 -17.86 0.98
N PHE A 88 -8.33 -16.82 0.14
CA PHE A 88 -8.16 -15.44 0.61
C PHE A 88 -9.25 -15.04 1.62
N LYS A 89 -10.50 -15.45 1.37
CA LYS A 89 -11.62 -15.20 2.27
C LYS A 89 -11.42 -15.90 3.61
N GLU A 90 -11.07 -17.18 3.62
CA GLU A 90 -10.77 -17.95 4.83
C GLU A 90 -9.68 -17.28 5.65
N PHE A 91 -8.59 -16.84 5.00
CA PHE A 91 -7.54 -16.09 5.65
C PHE A 91 -8.04 -14.83 6.37
N VAL A 92 -8.88 -14.02 5.72
CA VAL A 92 -9.49 -12.84 6.36
C VAL A 92 -10.37 -13.26 7.55
N TYR A 93 -11.11 -14.37 7.44
CA TYR A 93 -11.98 -14.85 8.52
C TYR A 93 -11.23 -15.31 9.75
N ASP A 94 -10.09 -15.96 9.54
CA ASP A 94 -9.28 -16.47 10.63
C ASP A 94 -8.59 -15.34 11.41
N ASN A 95 -8.23 -14.23 10.73
CA ASN A 95 -7.33 -13.22 11.29
C ASN A 95 -7.98 -11.91 11.76
N PHE A 96 -9.28 -11.67 11.51
CA PHE A 96 -9.94 -10.38 11.83
C PHE A 96 -11.20 -10.54 12.70
N GLU A 97 -11.46 -9.55 13.57
CA GLU A 97 -12.57 -9.50 14.52
C GLU A 97 -13.93 -9.20 13.86
N ASN A 98 -13.93 -8.61 12.66
CA ASN A 98 -15.12 -8.39 11.83
C ASN A 98 -14.87 -8.81 10.38
N PRO A 99 -14.72 -10.12 10.13
CA PRO A 99 -14.09 -10.58 8.91
C PRO A 99 -14.93 -10.41 7.65
N GLU A 100 -16.26 -10.40 7.73
CA GLU A 100 -17.11 -10.11 6.57
C GLU A 100 -16.91 -8.66 6.12
N GLU A 101 -16.97 -7.69 7.03
CA GLU A 101 -16.75 -6.28 6.70
C GLU A 101 -15.33 -6.02 6.19
N THR A 102 -14.32 -6.64 6.83
CA THR A 102 -12.92 -6.60 6.38
C THR A 102 -12.80 -7.16 4.96
N TYR A 103 -13.35 -8.34 4.70
CA TYR A 103 -13.30 -8.96 3.37
C TYR A 103 -13.98 -8.08 2.32
N GLN A 104 -15.19 -7.58 2.59
CA GLN A 104 -15.91 -6.73 1.65
C GLN A 104 -15.16 -5.44 1.36
N THR A 105 -14.55 -4.83 2.37
CA THR A 105 -13.75 -3.59 2.21
C THR A 105 -12.55 -3.83 1.29
N ILE A 106 -11.79 -4.91 1.50
CA ILE A 106 -10.64 -5.27 0.65
C ILE A 106 -11.10 -5.66 -0.76
N TYR A 107 -12.17 -6.45 -0.86
CA TYR A 107 -12.74 -6.89 -2.13
C TYR A 107 -13.22 -5.74 -2.99
N ASN A 108 -13.94 -4.78 -2.41
CA ASN A 108 -14.44 -3.61 -3.12
C ASN A 108 -13.30 -2.74 -3.62
N SER A 109 -12.26 -2.53 -2.81
CA SER A 109 -11.07 -1.79 -3.23
C SER A 109 -10.37 -2.46 -4.42
N ALA A 110 -10.06 -3.76 -4.31
CA ALA A 110 -9.42 -4.50 -5.40
C ALA A 110 -10.29 -4.53 -6.67
N SER A 111 -11.62 -4.64 -6.53
CA SER A 111 -12.56 -4.61 -7.66
C SER A 111 -12.57 -3.26 -8.37
N LEU A 112 -12.54 -2.15 -7.63
CA LEU A 112 -12.42 -0.80 -8.21
C LEU A 112 -11.11 -0.63 -8.98
N GLY A 113 -9.99 -1.13 -8.46
CA GLY A 113 -8.71 -1.11 -9.17
C GLY A 113 -8.78 -1.88 -10.50
N GLN A 114 -9.44 -3.04 -10.51
CA GLN A 114 -9.66 -3.82 -11.73
C GLN A 114 -10.63 -3.15 -12.71
N GLU A 115 -11.62 -2.39 -12.22
CA GLU A 115 -12.51 -1.60 -13.06
C GLU A 115 -11.75 -0.45 -13.76
N ILE A 116 -10.92 0.29 -13.03
CA ILE A 116 -10.03 1.32 -13.60
C ILE A 116 -9.13 0.71 -14.66
N ARG A 117 -8.50 -0.44 -14.35
CA ARG A 117 -7.66 -1.17 -15.30
C ARG A 117 -8.43 -1.58 -16.57
N GLY A 118 -9.66 -2.08 -16.42
CA GLY A 118 -10.50 -2.45 -17.56
C GLY A 118 -10.89 -1.25 -18.43
N LYS A 119 -11.08 -0.09 -17.81
CA LYS A 119 -11.38 1.18 -18.48
C LYS A 119 -10.16 1.81 -19.16
N PHE A 120 -8.99 1.67 -18.55
CA PHE A 120 -7.71 2.20 -19.02
C PHE A 120 -6.69 1.08 -19.25
N PRO A 121 -6.88 0.22 -20.28
CA PRO A 121 -5.99 -0.92 -20.52
C PRO A 121 -4.55 -0.52 -20.87
N ASP A 122 -4.33 0.74 -21.28
CA ASP A 122 -2.98 1.26 -21.53
C ASP A 122 -2.19 1.53 -20.24
N ILE A 123 -2.79 1.37 -19.05
CA ILE A 123 -2.08 1.44 -17.76
C ILE A 123 -0.91 0.46 -17.68
N ASP A 124 -1.00 -0.67 -18.39
CA ASP A 124 0.06 -1.69 -18.52
C ASP A 124 1.29 -1.22 -19.28
N LYS A 125 1.15 -0.14 -20.05
CA LYS A 125 2.19 0.38 -20.92
C LYS A 125 2.86 1.61 -20.32
N LEU A 126 2.39 2.08 -19.16
CA LEU A 126 3.01 3.19 -18.48
C LEU A 126 4.44 2.83 -18.10
N SER A 127 5.32 3.81 -18.25
CA SER A 127 6.66 3.73 -17.67
C SER A 127 6.55 3.58 -16.15
N PRO A 128 7.55 2.98 -15.48
CA PRO A 128 7.61 2.96 -14.02
C PRO A 128 7.45 4.35 -13.40
N GLU A 129 8.05 5.38 -14.01
CA GLU A 129 7.97 6.79 -13.56
C GLU A 129 6.55 7.36 -13.68
N ASP A 130 5.83 7.07 -14.77
CA ASP A 130 4.46 7.55 -14.94
C ASP A 130 3.47 6.82 -14.03
N PHE A 131 3.72 5.53 -13.79
CA PHE A 131 2.97 4.78 -12.80
C PHE A 131 3.22 5.33 -11.39
N GLU A 132 4.47 5.63 -11.07
CA GLU A 132 4.84 6.27 -9.81
C GLU A 132 4.17 7.65 -9.66
N LYS A 133 4.01 8.44 -10.72
CA LYS A 133 3.24 9.70 -10.67
C LYS A 133 1.77 9.46 -10.31
N ILE A 134 1.13 8.44 -10.89
CA ILE A 134 -0.25 8.07 -10.53
C ILE A 134 -0.30 7.72 -9.06
N VAL A 135 0.64 6.90 -8.59
CA VAL A 135 0.64 6.38 -7.23
C VAL A 135 1.04 7.42 -6.17
N ASN A 136 1.98 8.32 -6.46
CA ASN A 136 2.38 9.40 -5.57
C ASN A 136 1.27 10.46 -5.42
N GLN A 137 0.49 10.74 -6.48
CA GLN A 137 -0.72 11.55 -6.39
C GLN A 137 -1.76 10.93 -5.43
N ILE A 138 -1.78 9.60 -5.28
CA ILE A 138 -2.62 8.90 -4.31
C ILE A 138 -2.20 9.25 -2.89
N SER A 139 -0.91 9.13 -2.59
CA SER A 139 -0.37 9.42 -1.25
C SER A 139 -0.70 10.85 -0.82
N PHE A 140 -0.49 11.84 -1.71
CA PHE A 140 -0.84 13.24 -1.44
C PHE A 140 -2.35 13.49 -1.23
N SER A 141 -3.22 12.74 -1.91
CA SER A 141 -4.68 12.88 -1.77
C SER A 141 -5.21 12.31 -0.45
N ILE A 142 -4.45 11.44 0.20
CA ILE A 142 -4.82 10.74 1.44
C ILE A 142 -4.23 11.44 2.68
N GLU A 143 -3.37 12.45 2.50
CA GLU A 143 -2.90 13.33 3.56
C GLU A 143 -4.05 14.17 4.13
N ASN A 144 -4.69 13.66 5.19
CA ASN A 144 -5.37 14.46 6.22
C ASN A 144 -5.70 13.62 7.47
N VAL A 145 -4.77 12.79 7.92
CA VAL A 145 -4.77 12.34 9.31
C VAL A 145 -3.58 13.03 9.98
N SER A 146 -3.73 14.31 10.31
CA SER A 146 -2.77 14.92 11.23
C SER A 146 -2.89 14.16 12.55
N TYR A 147 -1.83 13.44 12.93
CA TYR A 147 -1.65 13.12 14.33
C TYR A 147 -1.38 14.45 15.02
N GLU A 148 -2.34 14.93 15.81
CA GLU A 148 -2.20 16.20 16.54
C GLU A 148 -0.91 16.17 17.35
N ASN A 149 0.05 17.01 16.94
CA ASN A 149 1.34 17.18 17.60
C ASN A 149 1.17 17.97 18.90
N ALA A 150 0.54 17.35 19.89
CA ALA A 150 0.61 17.80 21.26
C ALA A 150 1.97 17.38 21.84
N LYS A 151 2.97 18.27 21.77
CA LYS A 151 4.29 18.21 22.45
C LYS A 151 4.75 16.77 22.77
N ARG A 152 5.18 16.06 21.74
CA ARG A 152 5.74 14.71 21.82
C ARG A 152 7.26 14.82 21.77
N GLY A 153 7.99 13.98 22.51
CA GLY A 153 9.45 13.98 22.55
C GLY A 153 10.04 13.45 21.25
N GLN A 154 11.38 13.38 21.15
CA GLN A 154 12.04 12.95 19.91
C GLN A 154 11.65 11.52 19.51
N CYS A 155 11.40 10.64 20.49
CA CYS A 155 10.98 9.27 20.24
C CYS A 155 9.56 9.20 19.68
N GLU A 156 8.63 10.00 20.19
CA GLU A 156 7.26 10.03 19.71
C GLU A 156 7.15 10.65 18.31
N ASP A 157 7.99 11.65 17.98
CA ASP A 157 8.09 12.21 16.63
C ASP A 157 8.62 11.15 15.65
N GLN A 158 9.66 10.40 16.03
CA GLN A 158 10.20 9.32 15.20
C GLN A 158 9.17 8.22 14.97
N LEU A 159 8.46 7.77 16.02
CA LEU A 159 7.40 6.78 15.87
C LEU A 159 6.31 7.26 14.91
N SER A 160 5.88 8.52 15.03
CA SER A 160 4.87 9.08 14.13
C SER A 160 5.35 9.08 12.68
N SER A 161 6.62 9.42 12.45
CA SER A 161 7.23 9.37 11.12
C SER A 161 7.26 7.95 10.57
N ASP A 162 7.76 6.99 11.35
CA ASP A 162 7.90 5.59 10.93
C ASP A 162 6.52 4.97 10.60
N LEU A 163 5.52 5.21 11.44
CA LEU A 163 4.14 4.74 11.19
C LEU A 163 3.55 5.34 9.91
N GLN A 164 3.82 6.62 9.64
CA GLN A 164 3.40 7.26 8.40
C GLN A 164 4.11 6.63 7.19
N THR A 165 5.42 6.43 7.26
CA THR A 165 6.19 5.78 6.21
C THR A 165 5.72 4.35 5.91
N CYS A 166 5.45 3.54 6.94
CA CYS A 166 4.89 2.20 6.78
C CYS A 166 3.56 2.24 6.01
N ARG A 167 2.66 3.13 6.42
CA ARG A 167 1.34 3.27 5.81
C ARG A 167 1.43 3.75 4.36
N ASP A 168 2.20 4.80 4.10
CA ASP A 168 2.31 5.39 2.77
C ASP A 168 2.92 4.38 1.79
N GLY A 169 3.99 3.68 2.20
CA GLY A 169 4.58 2.61 1.40
C GLY A 169 3.58 1.48 1.10
N ALA A 170 2.79 1.08 2.11
CA ALA A 170 1.78 0.02 1.93
C ALA A 170 0.69 0.46 0.97
N LEU A 171 0.26 1.72 1.09
CA LEU A 171 -0.79 2.28 0.26
C LEU A 171 -0.36 2.35 -1.21
N VAL A 172 0.84 2.85 -1.47
CA VAL A 172 1.46 2.89 -2.80
C VAL A 172 1.52 1.48 -3.40
N ALA A 173 2.03 0.52 -2.64
CA ALA A 173 2.17 -0.85 -3.12
C ALA A 173 0.81 -1.54 -3.35
N ALA A 174 -0.18 -1.33 -2.48
CA ALA A 174 -1.54 -1.87 -2.62
C ALA A 174 -2.27 -1.24 -3.82
N ALA A 175 -2.11 0.07 -4.03
CA ALA A 175 -2.60 0.76 -5.21
C ALA A 175 -2.01 0.14 -6.50
N GLY A 176 -0.70 -0.11 -6.48
CA GLY A 176 0.05 -0.86 -7.47
C GLY A 176 -0.59 -2.22 -7.79
N CYS A 177 -0.81 -3.02 -6.74
CA CYS A 177 -1.44 -4.32 -6.85
C CYS A 177 -2.82 -4.26 -7.52
N GLY A 178 -3.69 -3.33 -7.12
CA GLY A 178 -5.04 -3.24 -7.70
C GLY A 178 -5.07 -2.79 -9.16
N LEU A 179 -4.15 -1.92 -9.57
CA LEU A 179 -4.12 -1.33 -10.92
C LEU A 179 -3.35 -2.18 -11.95
N LEU A 180 -2.27 -2.85 -11.53
CA LEU A 180 -1.35 -3.55 -12.44
C LEU A 180 -1.54 -5.06 -12.50
N THR A 181 -2.23 -5.66 -11.53
CA THR A 181 -2.49 -7.10 -11.60
C THR A 181 -3.58 -7.40 -12.63
N PRO A 182 -3.43 -8.48 -13.42
CA PRO A 182 -4.37 -8.78 -14.51
C PRO A 182 -5.68 -9.42 -14.06
N THR A 183 -5.81 -9.77 -12.78
CA THR A 183 -6.93 -10.53 -12.25
C THR A 183 -7.27 -10.04 -10.85
N LEU A 184 -8.55 -10.09 -10.48
CA LEU A 184 -9.02 -9.76 -9.13
C LEU A 184 -8.33 -10.57 -8.03
N LEU A 185 -8.13 -11.88 -8.23
CA LEU A 185 -7.39 -12.71 -7.27
C LEU A 185 -5.94 -12.25 -7.12
N GLY A 186 -5.30 -11.83 -8.21
CA GLY A 186 -3.97 -11.23 -8.19
C GLY A 186 -3.94 -9.90 -7.41
N ALA A 187 -4.93 -9.04 -7.62
CA ALA A 187 -5.07 -7.77 -6.90
C ALA A 187 -5.24 -8.00 -5.40
N LEU A 188 -6.13 -8.92 -5.03
CA LEU A 188 -6.40 -9.32 -3.65
C LEU A 188 -5.19 -9.96 -2.98
N GLY A 189 -4.53 -10.91 -3.66
CA GLY A 189 -3.37 -11.58 -3.10
C GLY A 189 -2.18 -10.65 -2.91
N CYS A 190 -1.89 -9.81 -3.91
CA CYS A 190 -0.83 -8.82 -3.83
C CYS A 190 -1.13 -7.76 -2.77
N GLY A 191 -2.34 -7.18 -2.78
CA GLY A 191 -2.76 -6.17 -1.79
C GLY A 191 -2.80 -6.73 -0.37
N GLY A 192 -3.23 -7.98 -0.21
CA GLY A 192 -3.18 -8.69 1.08
C GLY A 192 -1.75 -8.86 1.59
N ILE A 193 -0.79 -9.27 0.75
CA ILE A 193 0.63 -9.37 1.12
C ILE A 193 1.18 -8.01 1.58
N VAL A 194 0.87 -6.95 0.85
CA VAL A 194 1.32 -5.59 1.18
C VAL A 194 0.78 -5.14 2.54
N TYR A 195 -0.51 -5.38 2.81
CA TYR A 195 -1.12 -5.08 4.09
C TYR A 195 -0.46 -5.86 5.25
N LEU A 196 -0.06 -7.12 5.03
CA LEU A 196 0.68 -7.87 6.05
C LEU A 196 2.08 -7.33 6.28
N ALA A 197 2.76 -6.87 5.23
CA ALA A 197 4.07 -6.23 5.34
C ALA A 197 3.98 -4.90 6.13
N GLU A 198 2.90 -4.14 5.96
CA GLU A 198 2.61 -2.94 6.76
C GLU A 198 2.55 -3.27 8.26
N LEU A 199 1.84 -4.33 8.64
CA LEU A 199 1.70 -4.72 10.04
C LEU A 199 3.04 -5.12 10.67
N VAL A 200 3.93 -5.75 9.91
CA VAL A 200 5.30 -6.05 10.37
C VAL A 200 6.10 -4.76 10.54
N CYS A 201 5.99 -3.82 9.59
CA CYS A 201 6.64 -2.52 9.67
C CYS A 201 6.19 -1.73 10.91
N ILE A 202 4.90 -1.73 11.22
CA ILE A 202 4.34 -1.08 12.41
C ILE A 202 4.87 -1.71 13.71
N ASP A 203 4.92 -3.04 13.79
CA ASP A 203 5.46 -3.75 14.97
C ASP A 203 6.94 -3.43 15.21
N ASP A 204 7.73 -3.34 14.13
CA ASP A 204 9.13 -2.92 14.20
C ASP A 204 9.29 -1.44 14.62
N ALA A 205 8.40 -0.56 14.16
CA ALA A 205 8.36 0.85 14.56
C ALA A 205 8.04 1.00 16.07
N ASP A 206 7.02 0.28 16.56
CA ASP A 206 6.65 0.26 17.98
C ASP A 206 7.78 -0.27 18.86
N ARG A 207 8.47 -1.33 18.40
CA ARG A 207 9.65 -1.86 19.09
C ARG A 207 10.79 -0.85 19.15
N SER A 208 11.06 -0.17 18.04
CA SER A 208 12.11 0.86 17.95
C SER A 208 11.80 2.04 18.86
N TYR A 209 10.54 2.46 18.94
CA TYR A 209 10.06 3.44 19.90
C TYR A 209 10.30 3.01 21.35
N GLY A 210 9.97 1.76 21.70
CA GLY A 210 10.22 1.21 23.03
C GLY A 210 11.70 1.27 23.43
N ILE A 211 12.60 0.98 22.49
CA ILE A 211 14.06 1.14 22.69
C ILE A 211 14.43 2.61 22.87
N CYS A 212 13.92 3.51 22.01
CA CYS A 212 14.19 4.94 22.10
C CYS A 212 13.81 5.52 23.47
N LYS A 213 12.61 5.20 23.98
CA LYS A 213 12.15 5.66 25.30
C LYS A 213 13.04 5.18 26.45
N ILE A 214 13.64 4.00 26.35
CA ILE A 214 14.59 3.49 27.37
C ILE A 214 15.83 4.39 27.45
N TYR A 215 16.31 4.88 26.30
CA TYR A 215 17.51 5.72 26.22
C TYR A 215 17.25 7.22 26.42
N GLU A 216 16.02 7.70 26.22
CA GLU A 216 15.63 9.10 26.50
C GLU A 216 15.54 9.42 28.00
N ILE A 217 15.43 8.40 28.86
CA ILE A 217 15.28 8.52 30.33
C ILE A 217 16.65 8.46 31.06
N GLN A 218 17.77 8.24 30.35
CA GLN A 218 19.13 8.28 30.90
C GLN A 218 19.79 9.66 30.77
#